data_AF-A0A1V8T1L8-F1
#
_entry.id   AF-A0A1V8T1L8-F1
#
_cell.length_a   1.000
_cell.length_b   1.000
_cell.length_c   1.000
_cell.angle_alpha   90.00
_cell.angle_beta   90.00
_cell.angle_gamma   90.00
#
_symmetry.space_group_name_H-M   'P 1'
#
loop_
_entity.id
_entity.type
_entity.pdbx_description
1 polymer ?
#
loop_
_entity_poly.entity_id
_entity_poly.type
_entity_poly.pdbx_seq_one_letter_code
_entity_poly.pdbx_strand_id
1 'polypeptide(L)'
;MTSLLKGELLIASTQRRVYAYLLPEIHAAIDPPAELEIALELYARTTRKYHPTLYAQLENTLSKVVSHIALSLEELIDALTLTDQYDTRDPDTSLHESSFYLALQVLNVKGPHLDPGRADYLLRIIWKRVYVSTNWGALNRKHESRPEDETHDLMRNTPLYHLIMLGTENLLFTQGFTQILAPADVHDAGTTAAELAYLQHGDDWLAGAIKDNESMDRTLLSAMEKYKCAEWTTECKRLALADLEIHRETEAADREAEVRFEAELEVATNGYRPGNGDVREWIADEEREEHVLEESDGEAENEEDHVDERWARVREGDSPHWAVKIEDDEEVEQVAGSEVEDEGAEDVSMGED
;
A
#
# COMPACT_ATOMS: atom_id res chain seq x y z
N MET A 1 9.32 24.95 -16.62
CA MET A 1 10.13 23.92 -17.32
C MET A 1 10.77 22.95 -16.32
N THR A 2 11.39 23.41 -15.23
CA THR A 2 11.96 22.57 -14.16
C THR A 2 10.94 21.69 -13.40
N SER A 3 9.71 22.17 -13.15
CA SER A 3 8.66 21.38 -12.48
C SER A 3 8.11 20.24 -13.37
N LEU A 4 7.94 20.47 -14.67
CA LEU A 4 7.50 19.44 -15.62
C LEU A 4 8.52 18.29 -15.71
N LEU A 5 9.82 18.62 -15.80
CA LEU A 5 10.90 17.62 -15.84
C LEU A 5 10.96 16.80 -14.55
N LYS A 6 10.78 17.44 -13.38
CA LYS A 6 10.68 16.73 -12.10
C LYS A 6 9.50 15.74 -12.09
N GLY A 7 8.36 16.12 -12.66
CA GLY A 7 7.20 15.23 -12.78
C GLY A 7 7.41 14.04 -13.71
N GLU A 8 8.09 14.23 -14.85
CA GLU A 8 8.44 13.11 -15.74
C GLU A 8 9.43 12.13 -15.09
N LEU A 9 10.44 12.66 -14.40
CA LEU A 9 11.40 11.84 -13.66
C LEU A 9 10.72 11.05 -12.53
N LEU A 10 9.78 11.67 -11.82
CA LEU A 10 8.99 11.01 -10.79
C LEU A 10 8.20 9.84 -11.36
N ILE A 11 7.43 10.04 -12.44
CA ILE A 11 6.70 8.95 -13.12
C ILE A 11 7.62 7.81 -13.50
N ALA A 12 8.75 8.11 -14.14
CA ALA A 12 9.70 7.09 -14.58
C ALA A 12 10.31 6.33 -13.39
N SER A 13 10.64 7.02 -12.29
CA SER A 13 11.15 6.38 -11.07
C SER A 13 10.09 5.51 -10.39
N THR A 14 8.83 5.97 -10.35
CA THR A 14 7.73 5.23 -9.74
C THR A 14 7.39 3.99 -10.57
N GLN A 15 7.35 4.10 -11.91
CA GLN A 15 7.21 2.92 -12.77
C GLN A 15 8.34 1.91 -12.57
N ARG A 16 9.58 2.36 -12.38
CA ARG A 16 10.71 1.46 -12.06
C ARG A 16 10.48 0.74 -10.72
N ARG A 17 9.90 1.41 -9.72
CA ARG A 17 9.53 0.78 -8.45
C ARG A 17 8.44 -0.27 -8.63
N VAL A 18 7.45 -0.02 -9.50
CA VAL A 18 6.44 -1.03 -9.87
C VAL A 18 7.13 -2.26 -10.49
N TYR A 19 8.01 -2.07 -11.47
CA TYR A 19 8.74 -3.20 -12.06
C TYR A 19 9.61 -3.93 -11.03
N ALA A 20 10.35 -3.20 -10.18
CA ALA A 20 11.19 -3.79 -9.15
C ALA A 20 10.40 -4.61 -8.12
N TYR A 21 9.14 -4.24 -7.84
CA TYR A 21 8.26 -5.02 -6.97
C TYR A 21 7.77 -6.32 -7.59
N LEU A 22 7.59 -6.36 -8.92
CA LEU A 22 7.22 -7.59 -9.64
C LEU A 22 8.42 -8.53 -9.85
N LEU A 23 9.62 -7.94 -9.98
CA LEU A 23 10.84 -8.64 -10.38
C LEU A 23 11.15 -9.92 -9.58
N PRO A 24 11.01 -9.98 -8.24
CA PRO A 24 11.32 -11.19 -7.47
C PRO A 24 10.55 -12.41 -7.95
N GLU A 25 9.30 -12.23 -8.41
CA GLU A 25 8.44 -13.33 -8.83
C GLU A 25 8.56 -13.62 -10.33
N ILE A 26 8.79 -12.60 -11.16
CA ILE A 26 8.79 -12.75 -12.62
C ILE A 26 10.17 -13.08 -13.21
N HIS A 27 11.28 -12.82 -12.52
CA HIS A 27 12.64 -12.95 -13.09
C HIS A 27 13.00 -14.37 -13.58
N ALA A 28 12.33 -15.39 -13.04
CA ALA A 28 12.55 -16.79 -13.39
C ALA A 28 11.72 -17.25 -14.61
N ALA A 29 10.86 -16.38 -15.14
CA ALA A 29 10.05 -16.66 -16.30
C ALA A 29 10.91 -16.79 -17.57
N ILE A 30 10.42 -17.59 -18.52
CA ILE A 30 11.16 -17.93 -19.74
C ILE A 30 11.06 -16.80 -20.77
N ASP A 31 9.93 -16.09 -20.80
CA ASP A 31 9.64 -15.04 -21.75
C ASP A 31 8.68 -13.97 -21.16
N PRO A 32 8.54 -12.80 -21.81
CA PRO A 32 7.67 -11.73 -21.31
C PRO A 32 6.17 -12.10 -21.16
N PRO A 33 5.57 -12.94 -22.02
CA PRO A 33 4.22 -13.47 -21.75
C PRO A 33 4.11 -14.26 -20.44
N ALA A 34 5.10 -15.10 -20.13
CA ALA A 34 5.14 -15.83 -18.86
C ALA A 34 5.38 -14.90 -17.66
N GLU A 35 6.21 -13.86 -17.80
CA GLU A 35 6.38 -12.82 -16.78
C GLU A 35 5.04 -12.15 -16.44
N LEU A 36 4.27 -11.79 -17.48
CA LEU A 36 2.95 -11.18 -17.32
C LEU A 36 1.95 -12.13 -16.66
N GLU A 37 1.91 -13.40 -17.07
CA GLU A 37 1.00 -14.39 -16.49
C GLU A 37 1.25 -14.57 -14.99
N ILE A 38 2.52 -14.70 -14.58
CA ILE A 38 2.91 -14.78 -13.16
C ILE A 38 2.51 -13.50 -12.43
N ALA A 39 2.78 -12.33 -13.02
CA ALA A 39 2.40 -11.06 -12.40
C ALA A 39 0.89 -10.96 -12.17
N LEU A 40 0.07 -11.35 -13.15
CA LEU A 40 -1.39 -11.30 -13.02
C LEU A 40 -1.92 -12.31 -11.99
N GLU A 41 -1.32 -13.50 -11.92
CA GLU A 41 -1.72 -14.52 -10.96
C GLU A 41 -1.47 -14.10 -9.51
N LEU A 42 -0.39 -13.38 -9.25
CA LEU A 42 -0.02 -12.97 -7.90
C LEU A 42 -0.63 -11.63 -7.49
N TYR A 43 -0.62 -10.65 -8.41
CA TYR A 43 -0.86 -9.24 -8.11
C TYR A 43 -2.20 -8.71 -8.65
N ALA A 44 -3.06 -9.52 -9.27
CA ALA A 44 -4.33 -9.05 -9.83
C ALA A 44 -5.53 -9.95 -9.52
N ARG A 45 -5.45 -10.82 -8.50
CA ARG A 45 -6.49 -11.81 -8.17
C ARG A 45 -7.82 -11.17 -7.79
N THR A 46 -7.80 -10.15 -6.93
CA THR A 46 -9.02 -9.49 -6.44
C THR A 46 -9.65 -8.69 -7.56
N THR A 47 -8.85 -7.90 -8.28
CA THR A 47 -9.30 -7.14 -9.44
C THR A 47 -9.88 -8.06 -10.51
N ARG A 48 -9.23 -9.20 -10.82
CA ARG A 48 -9.74 -10.22 -11.75
C ARG A 48 -11.09 -10.79 -11.34
N LYS A 49 -11.27 -11.05 -10.04
CA LYS A 49 -12.48 -11.68 -9.52
C LYS A 49 -13.67 -10.73 -9.50
N TYR A 50 -13.48 -9.48 -9.09
CA TYR A 50 -14.57 -8.56 -8.78
C TYR A 50 -14.74 -7.41 -9.77
N HIS A 51 -13.72 -7.10 -10.57
CA HIS A 51 -13.67 -5.94 -11.46
C HIS A 51 -13.07 -6.32 -12.84
N PRO A 52 -13.79 -7.11 -13.66
CA PRO A 52 -13.24 -7.69 -14.89
C PRO A 52 -12.79 -6.66 -15.95
N THR A 53 -13.44 -5.50 -16.03
CA THR A 53 -13.05 -4.44 -16.98
C THR A 53 -11.81 -3.69 -16.49
N LEU A 54 -11.74 -3.39 -15.19
CA LEU A 54 -10.53 -2.83 -14.58
C LEU A 54 -9.37 -3.84 -14.59
N TYR A 55 -9.64 -5.14 -14.50
CA TYR A 55 -8.65 -6.19 -14.66
C TYR A 55 -8.06 -6.19 -16.07
N ALA A 56 -8.88 -6.10 -17.12
CA ALA A 56 -8.37 -6.02 -18.49
C ALA A 56 -7.48 -4.78 -18.71
N GLN A 57 -7.84 -3.66 -18.07
CA GLN A 57 -7.02 -2.44 -18.08
C GLN A 57 -5.70 -2.64 -17.30
N LEU A 58 -5.74 -3.28 -16.14
CA LEU A 58 -4.56 -3.62 -15.36
C LEU A 58 -3.65 -4.61 -16.10
N GLU A 59 -4.20 -5.59 -16.81
CA GLU A 59 -3.46 -6.53 -17.65
C GLU A 59 -2.68 -5.82 -18.74
N ASN A 60 -3.32 -4.91 -19.48
CA ASN A 60 -2.63 -4.07 -20.46
C ASN A 60 -1.54 -3.18 -19.80
N THR A 61 -1.82 -2.66 -18.61
CA THR A 61 -0.88 -1.83 -17.85
C THR A 61 0.35 -2.64 -17.40
N LEU A 62 0.17 -3.81 -16.81
CA LEU A 62 1.26 -4.67 -16.37
C LEU A 62 2.05 -5.24 -17.55
N SER A 63 1.40 -5.52 -18.68
CA SER A 63 2.09 -5.90 -19.92
C SER A 63 3.10 -4.83 -20.36
N LYS A 64 2.72 -3.55 -20.24
CA LYS A 64 3.63 -2.42 -20.51
C LYS A 64 4.74 -2.32 -19.49
N VAL A 65 4.46 -2.51 -18.20
CA VAL A 65 5.50 -2.51 -17.14
C VAL A 65 6.57 -3.56 -17.42
N VAL A 66 6.14 -4.80 -17.65
CA VAL A 66 7.01 -5.95 -17.96
C VAL A 66 7.80 -5.71 -19.25
N SER A 67 7.17 -5.11 -20.27
CA SER A 67 7.83 -4.76 -21.53
C SER A 67 8.66 -3.47 -21.48
N HIS A 68 8.84 -2.86 -20.30
CA HIS A 68 9.52 -1.57 -20.11
C HIS A 68 8.98 -0.41 -20.97
N ILE A 69 7.69 -0.45 -21.30
CA ILE A 69 6.99 0.61 -22.02
C ILE A 69 6.53 1.67 -21.02
N ALA A 70 6.78 2.94 -21.33
CA ALA A 70 6.38 4.05 -20.48
C ALA A 70 4.85 4.07 -20.27
N LEU A 71 4.43 4.20 -19.00
CA LEU A 71 3.04 4.34 -18.63
C LEU A 71 2.58 5.80 -18.70
N SER A 72 1.31 5.99 -19.04
CA SER A 72 0.61 7.25 -18.75
C SER A 72 0.38 7.44 -17.25
N LEU A 73 -0.06 8.64 -16.85
CA LEU A 73 -0.39 8.94 -15.46
C LEU A 73 -1.47 8.00 -14.92
N GLU A 74 -2.54 7.80 -15.70
CA GLU A 74 -3.68 6.96 -15.35
C GLU A 74 -3.28 5.50 -15.20
N GLU A 75 -2.50 4.99 -16.17
CA GLU A 75 -1.99 3.61 -16.12
C GLU A 75 -1.07 3.41 -14.92
N LEU A 76 -0.22 4.38 -14.57
CA LEU A 76 0.62 4.27 -13.38
C LEU A 76 -0.22 4.29 -12.09
N ILE A 77 -1.26 5.13 -12.01
CA ILE A 77 -2.19 5.14 -10.87
C ILE A 77 -2.93 3.80 -10.79
N ASP A 78 -3.41 3.26 -11.90
CA ASP A 78 -4.06 1.95 -11.96
C ASP A 78 -3.10 0.84 -11.51
N ALA A 79 -1.85 0.82 -11.99
CA ALA A 79 -0.83 -0.14 -11.55
C ALA A 79 -0.59 -0.09 -10.03
N LEU A 80 -0.58 1.10 -9.43
CA LEU A 80 -0.33 1.25 -8.00
C LEU A 80 -1.56 0.90 -7.16
N THR A 81 -2.77 1.13 -7.65
CA THR A 81 -3.99 1.10 -6.82
C THR A 81 -4.93 -0.08 -7.09
N LEU A 82 -4.74 -0.78 -8.22
CA LEU A 82 -5.48 -2.00 -8.57
C LEU A 82 -4.66 -3.28 -8.38
N THR A 83 -3.34 -3.14 -8.18
CA THR A 83 -2.49 -4.27 -7.82
C THR A 83 -2.78 -4.72 -6.40
N ASP A 84 -3.01 -6.01 -6.24
CA ASP A 84 -3.20 -6.67 -4.97
C ASP A 84 -1.95 -6.57 -4.10
N GLN A 85 -2.21 -6.54 -2.81
CA GLN A 85 -1.20 -6.71 -1.79
C GLN A 85 -0.76 -8.17 -1.75
N TYR A 86 0.44 -8.45 -2.27
CA TYR A 86 1.09 -9.75 -2.21
C TYR A 86 2.34 -9.64 -1.34
N ASP A 87 2.46 -10.53 -0.36
CA ASP A 87 3.67 -10.67 0.45
C ASP A 87 4.77 -11.19 -0.47
N THR A 88 5.64 -10.28 -0.90
CA THR A 88 6.81 -10.61 -1.70
C THR A 88 7.77 -11.45 -0.87
N ARG A 89 8.51 -12.35 -1.53
CA ARG A 89 9.61 -13.09 -0.88
C ARG A 89 10.73 -12.18 -0.36
N ASP A 90 10.77 -10.96 -0.87
CA ASP A 90 11.72 -9.93 -0.48
C ASP A 90 10.99 -8.82 0.31
N PRO A 91 11.17 -8.75 1.65
CA PRO A 91 10.55 -7.72 2.49
C PRO A 91 11.09 -6.31 2.19
N ASP A 92 12.24 -6.17 1.54
CA ASP A 92 12.82 -4.86 1.23
C ASP A 92 12.13 -4.17 0.02
N THR A 93 11.25 -4.89 -0.68
CA THR A 93 10.44 -4.34 -1.79
C THR A 93 9.16 -3.66 -1.28
N SER A 94 9.35 -2.56 -0.53
CA SER A 94 8.33 -1.71 0.14
C SER A 94 7.28 -1.02 -0.75
N LEU A 95 7.00 -1.52 -1.95
CA LEU A 95 5.96 -0.92 -2.79
C LEU A 95 4.60 -1.03 -2.13
N HIS A 96 4.27 -2.19 -1.55
CA HIS A 96 2.97 -2.46 -0.92
C HIS A 96 2.50 -1.34 0.03
N GLU A 97 3.35 -0.96 0.99
CA GLU A 97 3.02 0.03 2.02
C GLU A 97 2.95 1.45 1.44
N SER A 98 3.61 1.69 0.30
CA SER A 98 3.74 3.02 -0.29
C SER A 98 2.93 3.22 -1.58
N SER A 99 2.25 2.19 -2.11
CA SER A 99 1.57 2.25 -3.43
C SER A 99 0.60 3.42 -3.56
N PHE A 100 -0.34 3.55 -2.61
CA PHE A 100 -1.31 4.65 -2.60
C PHE A 100 -0.66 6.01 -2.37
N TYR A 101 0.38 6.06 -1.52
CA TYR A 101 1.17 7.28 -1.33
C TYR A 101 1.85 7.71 -2.63
N LEU A 102 2.47 6.78 -3.37
CA LEU A 102 3.11 7.07 -4.66
C LEU A 102 2.11 7.51 -5.72
N ALA A 103 0.91 6.91 -5.74
CA ALA A 103 -0.15 7.34 -6.65
C ALA A 103 -0.53 8.81 -6.38
N LEU A 104 -0.73 9.19 -5.11
CA LEU A 104 -1.01 10.57 -4.74
C LEU A 104 0.19 11.50 -4.94
N GLN A 105 1.42 11.02 -4.73
CA GLN A 105 2.63 11.82 -4.95
C GLN A 105 2.79 12.19 -6.43
N VAL A 106 2.63 11.23 -7.33
CA VAL A 106 2.66 11.47 -8.77
C VAL A 106 1.53 12.42 -9.18
N LEU A 107 0.32 12.20 -8.64
CA LEU A 107 -0.83 13.07 -8.88
C LEU A 107 -0.60 14.49 -8.35
N ASN A 108 0.04 14.68 -7.20
CA ASN A 108 0.31 16.02 -6.65
C ASN A 108 1.23 16.83 -7.58
N VAL A 109 2.20 16.18 -8.23
CA VAL A 109 3.11 16.84 -9.17
C VAL A 109 2.45 17.11 -10.53
N LYS A 110 1.61 16.20 -11.03
CA LYS A 110 0.99 16.33 -12.36
C LYS A 110 -0.35 17.05 -12.36
N GLY A 111 -1.14 16.90 -11.30
CA GLY A 111 -2.50 17.39 -11.19
C GLY A 111 -2.68 18.88 -11.45
N PRO A 112 -1.78 19.79 -11.03
CA PRO A 112 -1.87 21.22 -11.37
C PRO A 112 -1.79 21.52 -12.88
N HIS A 113 -1.43 20.52 -13.69
CA HIS A 113 -1.32 20.62 -15.15
C HIS A 113 -2.42 19.84 -15.88
N LEU A 114 -3.33 19.18 -15.16
CA LEU A 114 -4.47 18.48 -15.74
C LEU A 114 -5.70 19.40 -15.81
N ASP A 115 -6.71 18.96 -16.57
CA ASP A 115 -8.05 19.51 -16.42
C ASP A 115 -8.54 19.32 -14.96
N PRO A 116 -9.18 20.31 -14.34
CA PRO A 116 -9.65 20.20 -12.96
C PRO A 116 -10.54 19.00 -12.70
N GLY A 117 -11.44 18.64 -13.63
CA GLY A 117 -12.31 17.47 -13.49
C GLY A 117 -11.53 16.16 -13.57
N ARG A 118 -10.49 16.09 -14.41
CA ARG A 118 -9.59 14.93 -14.47
C ARG A 118 -8.76 14.78 -13.20
N ALA A 119 -8.23 15.88 -12.67
CA ALA A 119 -7.46 15.86 -11.43
C ALA A 119 -8.31 15.44 -10.22
N ASP A 120 -9.54 15.97 -10.13
CA ASP A 120 -10.51 15.63 -9.08
C ASP A 120 -10.90 14.14 -9.15
N TYR A 121 -11.24 13.66 -10.35
CA TYR A 121 -11.54 12.24 -10.57
C TYR A 121 -10.39 11.33 -10.10
N LEU A 122 -9.15 11.63 -10.49
CA LEU A 122 -7.99 10.83 -10.09
C LEU A 122 -7.74 10.85 -8.58
N LEU A 123 -7.94 12.01 -7.94
CA LEU A 123 -7.82 12.12 -6.49
C LEU A 123 -8.87 11.24 -5.79
N ARG A 124 -10.13 11.34 -6.22
CA ARG A 124 -11.25 10.61 -5.63
C ARG A 124 -11.16 9.11 -5.90
N ILE A 125 -10.72 8.68 -7.08
CA ILE A 125 -10.58 7.24 -7.38
C ILE A 125 -9.46 6.59 -6.56
N ILE A 126 -8.34 7.29 -6.33
CA ILE A 126 -7.28 6.78 -5.45
C ILE A 126 -7.82 6.57 -4.03
N TRP A 127 -8.50 7.57 -3.47
CA TRP A 127 -9.09 7.47 -2.13
C TRP A 127 -10.19 6.40 -2.04
N LYS A 128 -11.07 6.29 -3.05
CA LYS A 128 -12.06 5.19 -3.13
C LYS A 128 -11.36 3.83 -3.01
N ARG A 129 -10.29 3.62 -3.78
CA ARG A 129 -9.55 2.36 -3.79
C ARG A 129 -8.82 2.09 -2.47
N VAL A 130 -8.33 3.11 -1.75
CA VAL A 130 -7.81 2.98 -0.37
C VAL A 130 -8.89 2.44 0.57
N TYR A 131 -10.10 3.00 0.50
CA TYR A 131 -11.18 2.56 1.38
C TYR A 131 -11.65 1.15 1.02
N VAL A 132 -11.74 0.82 -0.26
CA VAL A 132 -12.18 -0.51 -0.71
C VAL A 132 -11.14 -1.59 -0.40
N SER A 133 -9.85 -1.28 -0.44
CA SER A 133 -8.77 -2.22 -0.11
C SER A 133 -8.63 -2.48 1.39
N THR A 134 -9.21 -1.64 2.24
CA THR A 134 -9.12 -1.80 3.70
C THR A 134 -10.17 -2.79 4.22
N ASN A 135 -9.73 -3.77 5.03
CA ASN A 135 -10.62 -4.76 5.63
C ASN A 135 -11.34 -4.22 6.88
N TRP A 136 -12.33 -3.34 6.66
CA TRP A 136 -13.14 -2.74 7.74
C TRP A 136 -13.84 -3.78 8.61
N GLY A 137 -14.23 -4.91 8.03
CA GLY A 137 -14.82 -6.02 8.77
C GLY A 137 -13.86 -6.57 9.84
N ALA A 138 -12.56 -6.68 9.55
CA ALA A 138 -11.58 -7.16 10.52
C ALA A 138 -11.34 -6.17 11.68
N LEU A 139 -11.32 -4.87 11.37
CA LEU A 139 -11.23 -3.81 12.37
C LEU A 139 -12.47 -3.79 13.27
N ASN A 140 -13.67 -3.84 12.67
CA ASN A 140 -14.92 -3.74 13.40
C ASN A 140 -15.27 -5.01 14.19
N ARG A 141 -14.88 -6.20 13.71
CA ARG A 141 -15.14 -7.47 14.41
C ARG A 141 -14.44 -7.49 15.78
N LYS A 142 -15.24 -7.68 16.84
CA LYS A 142 -14.78 -7.88 18.22
C LYS A 142 -14.03 -6.70 18.85
N HIS A 143 -14.12 -5.49 18.28
CA HIS A 143 -13.45 -4.30 18.80
C HIS A 143 -13.73 -4.07 20.29
N GLU A 144 -14.98 -4.20 20.74
CA GLU A 144 -15.35 -3.96 22.15
C GLU A 144 -14.67 -4.91 23.16
N SER A 145 -14.16 -6.05 22.69
CA SER A 145 -13.48 -7.06 23.51
C SER A 145 -12.00 -7.23 23.18
N ARG A 146 -11.50 -6.55 22.13
CA ARG A 146 -10.12 -6.67 21.67
C ARG A 146 -9.26 -5.69 22.45
N PRO A 147 -8.06 -6.08 22.90
CA PRO A 147 -7.09 -5.15 23.44
C PRO A 147 -6.81 -3.99 22.47
N GLU A 148 -6.53 -2.81 23.02
CA GLU A 148 -6.22 -1.62 22.23
C GLU A 148 -4.99 -1.83 21.35
N ASP A 149 -3.94 -2.46 21.88
CA ASP A 149 -2.70 -2.75 21.14
C ASP A 149 -2.95 -3.62 19.90
N GLU A 150 -3.74 -4.69 20.02
CA GLU A 150 -4.10 -5.54 18.87
C GLU A 150 -4.94 -4.77 17.84
N THR A 151 -5.76 -3.82 18.27
CA THR A 151 -6.54 -2.96 17.37
C THR A 151 -5.61 -2.00 16.62
N HIS A 152 -4.65 -1.40 17.32
CA HIS A 152 -3.64 -0.54 16.71
C HIS A 152 -2.78 -1.30 15.71
N ASP A 153 -2.36 -2.53 16.00
CA ASP A 153 -1.59 -3.35 15.06
C ASP A 153 -2.38 -3.65 13.78
N LEU A 154 -3.69 -3.93 13.90
CA LEU A 154 -4.54 -4.08 12.72
C LEU A 154 -4.68 -2.79 11.92
N MET A 155 -4.75 -1.62 12.57
CA MET A 155 -4.75 -0.33 11.87
C MET A 155 -3.44 -0.08 11.14
N ARG A 156 -2.31 -0.36 11.80
CA ARG A 156 -0.96 -0.19 11.22
C ARG A 156 -0.79 -0.97 9.93
N ASN A 157 -1.38 -2.16 9.86
CA ASN A 157 -1.38 -3.01 8.68
C ASN A 157 -2.41 -2.61 7.60
N THR A 158 -3.01 -1.42 7.68
CA THR A 158 -3.95 -0.94 6.65
C THR A 158 -3.28 -0.01 5.65
N PRO A 159 -3.68 -0.05 4.36
CA PRO A 159 -3.22 0.92 3.37
C PRO A 159 -3.51 2.37 3.77
N LEU A 160 -4.63 2.60 4.46
CA LEU A 160 -5.01 3.92 4.95
C LEU A 160 -3.99 4.48 5.95
N TYR A 161 -3.57 3.67 6.92
CA TYR A 161 -2.59 4.08 7.93
C TYR A 161 -1.27 4.48 7.27
N HIS A 162 -0.70 3.61 6.43
CA HIS A 162 0.57 3.91 5.76
C HIS A 162 0.47 5.14 4.87
N LEU A 163 -0.63 5.31 4.14
CA LEU A 163 -0.85 6.50 3.33
C LEU A 163 -0.88 7.79 4.18
N ILE A 164 -1.57 7.77 5.32
CA ILE A 164 -1.65 8.95 6.20
C ILE A 164 -0.29 9.26 6.81
N MET A 165 0.42 8.24 7.27
CA MET A 165 1.75 8.36 7.87
C MET A 165 2.75 8.93 6.85
N LEU A 166 2.98 8.25 5.74
CA LEU A 166 3.90 8.66 4.68
C LEU A 166 3.51 10.01 4.07
N GLY A 167 2.21 10.23 3.82
CA GLY A 167 1.73 11.49 3.26
C GLY A 167 1.90 12.67 4.21
N THR A 168 1.77 12.47 5.52
CA THR A 168 1.98 13.56 6.49
C THR A 168 3.47 13.84 6.69
N GLU A 169 4.27 12.78 6.83
CA GLU A 169 5.72 12.88 6.95
C GLU A 169 6.33 13.66 5.77
N ASN A 170 5.88 13.35 4.56
CA ASN A 170 6.38 13.96 3.32
C ASN A 170 5.60 15.22 2.88
N LEU A 171 4.78 15.81 3.78
CA LEU A 171 4.04 17.06 3.54
C LEU A 171 3.08 17.02 2.33
N LEU A 172 2.64 15.83 1.91
CA LEU A 172 1.76 15.62 0.77
C LEU A 172 0.38 16.26 0.98
N PHE A 173 -0.12 16.26 2.21
CA PHE A 173 -1.44 16.81 2.54
C PHE A 173 -1.43 18.30 2.89
N THR A 174 -0.25 18.91 3.02
CA THR A 174 -0.10 20.35 3.32
C THR A 174 0.34 21.14 2.09
N GLN A 175 0.87 20.47 1.07
CA GLN A 175 1.33 21.07 -0.17
C GLN A 175 0.49 20.58 -1.35
N GLY A 176 -0.37 21.45 -1.90
CA GLY A 176 -1.09 21.19 -3.14
C GLY A 176 -2.58 20.93 -2.96
N PHE A 177 -3.16 20.14 -3.87
CA PHE A 177 -4.60 19.82 -3.89
C PHE A 177 -4.91 18.41 -3.36
N THR A 178 -3.88 17.61 -3.07
CA THR A 178 -4.01 16.28 -2.48
C THR A 178 -4.37 16.40 -1.01
N GLN A 179 -5.66 16.57 -0.72
CA GLN A 179 -6.21 16.53 0.63
C GLN A 179 -6.66 15.11 1.02
N ILE A 180 -6.78 14.88 2.33
CA ILE A 180 -7.44 13.68 2.84
C ILE A 180 -8.94 13.83 2.62
N LEU A 181 -9.51 12.99 1.75
CA LEU A 181 -10.95 12.94 1.50
C LEU A 181 -11.63 12.01 2.50
N ALA A 182 -12.92 12.19 2.79
CA ALA A 182 -13.67 11.23 3.59
C ALA A 182 -14.27 10.12 2.69
N PRO A 183 -14.64 8.95 3.24
CA PRO A 183 -15.33 7.89 2.49
C PRO A 183 -16.57 8.39 1.72
N ALA A 184 -17.33 9.30 2.34
CA ALA A 184 -18.54 9.88 1.74
C ALA A 184 -18.25 10.78 0.53
N ASP A 185 -17.06 11.38 0.44
CA ASP A 185 -16.70 12.31 -0.63
C ASP A 185 -16.23 11.60 -1.91
N VAL A 186 -16.02 10.28 -1.83
CA VAL A 186 -15.41 9.49 -2.91
C VAL A 186 -16.28 8.36 -3.42
N HIS A 187 -17.43 8.09 -2.79
CA HIS A 187 -18.31 6.93 -3.05
C HIS A 187 -19.00 6.91 -4.42
N ASP A 188 -18.75 7.87 -5.29
CA ASP A 188 -19.36 8.01 -6.62
C ASP A 188 -18.31 8.25 -7.71
N ALA A 189 -17.02 8.30 -7.35
CA ALA A 189 -15.94 8.59 -8.29
C ALA A 189 -15.81 7.54 -9.42
N GLY A 190 -15.83 7.98 -10.68
CA GLY A 190 -15.68 7.08 -11.82
C GLY A 190 -16.95 6.28 -12.17
N THR A 191 -18.11 6.69 -11.64
CA THR A 191 -19.41 6.11 -12.00
C THR A 191 -20.06 6.84 -13.19
N THR A 192 -19.46 7.94 -13.65
CA THR A 192 -20.01 8.74 -14.74
C THR A 192 -19.16 8.67 -16.00
N ALA A 193 -19.83 8.71 -17.15
CA ALA A 193 -19.16 8.77 -18.45
C ALA A 193 -18.25 10.00 -18.59
N ALA A 194 -18.63 11.13 -17.99
CA ALA A 194 -17.89 12.38 -18.08
C ALA A 194 -16.53 12.29 -17.37
N GLU A 195 -16.45 11.63 -16.21
CA GLU A 195 -15.20 11.45 -15.46
C GLU A 195 -14.23 10.51 -16.20
N LEU A 196 -14.75 9.49 -16.88
CA LEU A 196 -13.94 8.48 -17.56
C LEU A 196 -13.62 8.82 -19.03
N ALA A 197 -14.26 9.84 -19.60
CA ALA A 197 -14.08 10.23 -21.01
C ALA A 197 -12.61 10.54 -21.37
N TYR A 198 -11.79 10.95 -20.39
CA TYR A 198 -10.36 11.21 -20.58
C TYR A 198 -9.52 9.97 -20.93
N LEU A 199 -10.01 8.77 -20.62
CA LEU A 199 -9.31 7.52 -20.86
C LEU A 199 -9.37 7.07 -22.33
N GLN A 200 -10.20 7.73 -23.15
CA GLN A 200 -10.29 7.54 -24.60
C GLN A 200 -10.50 6.09 -25.05
N HIS A 201 -11.21 5.31 -24.24
CA HIS A 201 -11.62 3.94 -24.57
C HIS A 201 -12.96 3.92 -25.32
N GLY A 202 -13.32 2.74 -25.86
CA GLY A 202 -14.62 2.54 -26.51
C GLY A 202 -15.79 2.44 -25.52
N ASP A 203 -17.02 2.60 -26.04
CA ASP A 203 -18.25 2.62 -25.24
C ASP A 203 -18.45 1.35 -24.39
N ASP A 204 -18.05 0.18 -24.91
CA ASP A 204 -18.17 -1.10 -24.19
C ASP A 204 -17.27 -1.13 -22.95
N TRP A 205 -16.04 -0.63 -23.07
CA TRP A 205 -15.12 -0.51 -21.94
C TRP A 205 -15.65 0.50 -20.93
N LEU A 206 -16.19 1.62 -21.40
CA LEU A 206 -16.74 2.65 -20.53
C LEU A 206 -17.89 2.12 -19.66
N ALA A 207 -18.83 1.40 -20.27
CA ALA A 207 -19.92 0.77 -19.54
C ALA A 207 -19.43 -0.27 -18.53
N GLY A 208 -18.42 -1.06 -18.88
CA GLY A 208 -17.79 -2.02 -17.99
C GLY A 208 -17.07 -1.38 -16.80
N ALA A 209 -16.29 -0.32 -17.06
CA ALA A 209 -15.55 0.41 -16.03
C ALA A 209 -16.50 1.11 -15.03
N ILE A 210 -17.59 1.70 -15.52
CA ILE A 210 -18.64 2.27 -14.65
C ILE A 210 -19.20 1.18 -13.74
N LYS A 211 -19.59 0.03 -14.30
CA LYS A 211 -20.13 -1.09 -13.53
C LYS A 211 -19.16 -1.60 -12.46
N ASP A 212 -17.88 -1.68 -12.78
CA ASP A 212 -16.83 -2.10 -11.85
C ASP A 212 -16.67 -1.09 -10.70
N ASN A 213 -16.66 0.22 -11.01
CA ASN A 213 -16.60 1.29 -10.01
C ASN A 213 -17.87 1.35 -9.14
N GLU A 214 -19.06 1.14 -9.70
CA GLU A 214 -20.31 1.01 -8.93
C GLU A 214 -20.26 -0.21 -7.99
N SER A 215 -19.54 -1.27 -8.36
CA SER A 215 -19.30 -2.41 -7.48
C SER A 215 -18.41 -2.04 -6.29
N MET A 216 -17.38 -1.24 -6.52
CA MET A 216 -16.58 -0.65 -5.44
C MET A 216 -17.44 0.22 -4.51
N ASP A 217 -18.42 0.94 -5.05
CA ASP A 217 -19.31 1.79 -4.25
C ASP A 217 -20.23 1.00 -3.36
N ARG A 218 -20.75 -0.13 -3.83
CA ARG A 218 -21.51 -1.05 -2.96
C ARG A 218 -20.66 -1.55 -1.79
N THR A 219 -19.39 -1.88 -2.04
CA THR A 219 -18.45 -2.30 -0.99
C THR A 219 -18.19 -1.16 0.01
N LEU A 220 -17.95 0.06 -0.48
CA LEU A 220 -17.69 1.23 0.35
C LEU A 220 -18.91 1.64 1.18
N LEU A 221 -20.10 1.64 0.59
CA LEU A 221 -21.35 1.91 1.31
C LEU A 221 -21.59 0.87 2.42
N SER A 222 -21.40 -0.41 2.12
CA SER A 222 -21.47 -1.48 3.14
C SER A 222 -20.46 -1.24 4.27
N ALA A 223 -19.24 -0.80 3.95
CA ALA A 223 -18.23 -0.48 4.95
C ALA A 223 -18.61 0.73 5.83
N MET A 224 -19.22 1.75 5.25
CA MET A 224 -19.71 2.92 5.97
C MET A 224 -20.88 2.55 6.90
N GLU A 225 -21.85 1.79 6.41
CA GLU A 225 -23.08 1.44 7.14
C GLU A 225 -22.87 0.36 8.20
N LYS A 226 -22.17 -0.73 7.85
CA LYS A 226 -22.05 -1.91 8.71
C LYS A 226 -20.81 -1.91 9.58
N TYR A 227 -19.71 -1.36 9.08
CA TYR A 227 -18.40 -1.48 9.71
C TYR A 227 -17.86 -0.17 10.27
N LYS A 228 -18.68 0.90 10.30
CA LYS A 228 -18.31 2.20 10.85
C LYS A 228 -17.02 2.76 10.26
N CYS A 229 -16.80 2.56 8.95
CA CYS A 229 -15.59 2.97 8.23
C CYS A 229 -15.19 4.43 8.49
N ALA A 230 -16.14 5.36 8.62
CA ALA A 230 -15.85 6.77 8.92
C ALA A 230 -15.22 6.99 10.32
N GLU A 231 -15.68 6.26 11.34
CA GLU A 231 -15.12 6.31 12.69
C GLU A 231 -13.70 5.75 12.68
N TRP A 232 -13.52 4.57 12.07
CA TRP A 232 -12.20 3.95 11.94
C TRP A 232 -11.22 4.78 11.11
N THR A 233 -11.69 5.47 10.07
CA THR A 233 -10.84 6.40 9.31
C THR A 233 -10.29 7.51 10.19
N THR A 234 -11.12 8.04 11.09
CA THR A 234 -10.71 9.07 12.06
C THR A 234 -9.68 8.51 13.05
N GLU A 235 -9.89 7.28 13.50
CA GLU A 235 -9.00 6.65 14.47
C GLU A 235 -7.66 6.21 13.86
N CYS A 236 -7.66 5.63 12.66
CA CYS A 236 -6.44 5.34 11.90
C CYS A 236 -5.63 6.63 11.68
N LYS A 237 -6.30 7.75 11.36
CA LYS A 237 -5.64 9.05 11.22
C LYS A 237 -5.01 9.50 12.53
N ARG A 238 -5.76 9.41 13.64
CA ARG A 238 -5.26 9.79 14.97
C ARG A 238 -4.02 8.98 15.34
N LEU A 239 -4.08 7.66 15.15
CA LEU A 239 -2.97 6.75 15.45
C LEU A 239 -1.74 7.05 14.59
N ALA A 240 -1.91 7.16 13.26
CA ALA A 240 -0.80 7.46 12.34
C ALA A 240 -0.08 8.77 12.67
N LEU A 241 -0.83 9.81 13.09
CA LEU A 241 -0.25 11.08 13.51
C LEU A 241 0.47 10.99 14.86
N ALA A 242 -0.06 10.20 15.80
CA ALA A 242 0.58 9.99 17.10
C ALA A 242 1.88 9.18 16.95
N ASP A 243 1.86 8.10 16.18
CA ASP A 243 3.04 7.27 15.92
C ASP A 243 4.13 8.06 15.17
N LEU A 244 3.75 8.92 14.21
CA LEU A 244 4.69 9.80 13.52
C LEU A 244 5.36 10.82 14.46
N GLU A 245 4.63 11.35 15.44
CA GLU A 245 5.21 12.26 16.43
C GLU A 245 6.23 11.53 17.31
N ILE A 246 5.88 10.33 17.79
CA ILE A 246 6.79 9.47 18.54
C ILE A 246 8.06 9.18 17.73
N HIS A 247 7.92 8.84 16.45
CA HIS A 247 9.05 8.58 15.56
C HIS A 247 9.98 9.80 15.42
N ARG A 248 9.41 11.00 15.26
CA ARG A 248 10.20 12.24 15.19
C ARG A 248 10.94 12.56 16.48
N GLU A 249 10.30 12.31 17.62
CA GLU A 249 10.93 12.48 18.93
C GLU A 249 12.09 11.50 19.13
N THR A 250 11.93 10.24 18.73
CA THR A 250 13.00 9.23 18.82
C THR A 250 14.18 9.57 17.91
N GLU A 251 13.92 9.92 16.64
CA GLU A 251 14.99 10.34 15.71
C GLU A 251 15.70 11.62 16.16
N ALA A 252 15.01 12.54 16.84
CA ALA A 252 15.64 13.73 17.40
C ALA A 252 16.54 13.37 18.58
N ALA A 253 16.08 12.49 19.48
CA ALA A 253 16.87 12.00 20.60
C ALA A 253 18.13 11.25 20.15
N ASP A 254 18.01 10.41 19.11
CA ASP A 254 19.14 9.65 18.56
C ASP A 254 20.17 10.58 17.91
N ARG A 255 19.73 11.56 17.12
CA ARG A 255 20.63 12.59 16.56
C ARG A 255 21.32 13.42 17.64
N GLU A 256 20.62 13.76 18.72
CA GLU A 256 21.23 14.47 19.85
C GLU A 256 22.26 13.60 20.59
N ALA A 257 22.00 12.30 20.70
CA ALA A 257 22.93 11.34 21.30
C ALA A 257 24.18 11.17 20.43
N GLU A 258 24.04 11.06 19.11
CA GLU A 258 25.13 10.98 18.15
C GLU A 258 26.03 12.23 18.19
N VAL A 259 25.43 13.42 18.13
CA VAL A 259 26.17 14.70 18.23
C VAL A 259 26.90 14.81 19.58
N ARG A 260 26.30 14.31 20.67
CA ARG A 260 26.94 14.29 21.99
C ARG A 260 28.13 13.33 22.02
N PHE A 261 27.97 12.14 21.45
CA PHE A 261 29.02 11.14 21.36
C PHE A 261 30.21 11.62 20.51
N GLU A 262 29.94 12.24 19.35
CA GLU A 262 30.97 12.87 18.51
C GLU A 262 31.73 13.98 19.27
N ALA A 263 31.01 14.85 20.00
CA ALA A 263 31.63 15.90 20.80
C ALA A 263 32.52 15.34 21.93
N GLU A 264 32.11 14.23 22.58
CA GLU A 264 32.92 13.55 23.59
C GLU A 264 34.21 12.93 23.00
N LEU A 265 34.11 12.33 21.81
CA LEU A 265 35.26 11.82 21.03
C LEU A 265 36.23 12.95 20.61
N GLU A 266 35.71 14.10 20.20
CA GLU A 266 36.55 15.26 19.84
C GLU A 266 37.32 15.79 21.06
N VAL A 267 36.68 15.86 22.24
CA VAL A 267 37.35 16.26 23.48
C VAL A 267 38.44 15.25 23.89
N ALA A 268 38.20 13.95 23.70
CA ALA A 268 39.18 12.90 24.01
C ALA A 268 40.41 12.95 23.09
N THR A 269 40.23 13.29 21.80
CA THR A 269 41.31 13.33 20.80
C THR A 269 42.11 14.63 20.83
N ASN A 270 41.50 15.78 21.14
CA ASN A 270 42.21 17.06 21.29
C ASN A 270 43.06 17.16 22.58
N GLY A 271 42.99 16.16 23.46
CA GLY A 271 43.88 16.00 24.62
C GLY A 271 45.27 15.47 24.26
N TYR A 272 45.48 14.91 23.05
CA TYR A 272 46.80 14.45 22.61
C TYR A 272 47.55 15.59 21.92
N ARG A 273 48.13 16.51 22.71
CA ARG A 273 49.30 17.28 22.26
C ARG A 273 50.52 16.36 22.38
N PRO A 274 51.21 15.97 21.30
CA PRO A 274 52.60 15.57 21.40
C PRO A 274 53.33 16.77 21.98
N GLY A 275 53.67 16.69 23.27
CA GLY A 275 54.54 17.67 23.88
C GLY A 275 55.84 17.68 23.09
N ASN A 276 56.19 18.84 22.55
CA ASN A 276 57.54 19.15 22.11
C ASN A 276 58.50 18.84 23.28
N GLY A 277 59.07 17.65 23.25
CA GLY A 277 59.90 17.11 24.31
C GLY A 277 60.87 16.11 23.71
N ASP A 278 62.00 16.66 23.25
CA ASP A 278 63.29 16.01 23.10
C ASP A 278 63.45 14.96 21.98
N VAL A 279 63.97 15.44 20.85
CA VAL A 279 64.72 14.62 19.89
C VAL A 279 66.10 14.33 20.51
N ARG A 280 66.17 13.32 21.37
CA ARG A 280 67.43 12.66 21.74
C ARG A 280 67.26 11.15 21.79
N GLU A 281 67.81 10.54 20.74
CA GLU A 281 68.77 9.45 20.87
C GLU A 281 68.29 8.21 21.64
N TRP A 282 67.62 7.31 20.93
CA TRP A 282 67.67 5.88 21.23
C TRP A 282 68.16 5.15 19.99
N ILE A 283 69.48 5.05 19.91
CA ILE A 283 70.18 4.02 19.15
C ILE A 283 70.02 2.72 19.93
N ALA A 284 69.56 1.69 19.20
CA ALA A 284 69.74 0.26 19.41
C ALA A 284 69.85 -0.25 20.86
N ASP A 285 68.84 -1.01 21.29
CA ASP A 285 69.15 -2.25 21.98
C ASP A 285 68.44 -3.42 21.29
N GLU A 286 69.28 -4.35 20.88
CA GLU A 286 69.01 -5.49 20.04
C GLU A 286 68.97 -6.70 20.97
N GLU A 287 67.85 -6.91 21.69
CA GLU A 287 67.62 -8.17 22.39
C GLU A 287 66.31 -8.80 21.93
N ARG A 288 66.52 -9.85 21.13
CA ARG A 288 65.57 -10.92 20.82
C ARG A 288 64.92 -11.43 22.11
N GLU A 289 63.62 -11.26 22.21
CA GLU A 289 62.77 -12.30 22.79
C GLU A 289 61.81 -12.79 21.71
N GLU A 290 62.08 -14.00 21.24
CA GLU A 290 61.15 -14.86 20.51
C GLU A 290 59.89 -15.00 21.36
N HIS A 291 58.82 -14.29 21.00
CA HIS A 291 57.47 -14.61 21.45
C HIS A 291 56.65 -15.07 20.27
N VAL A 292 56.27 -16.35 20.38
CA VAL A 292 55.47 -17.15 19.46
C VAL A 292 54.17 -16.41 19.11
N LEU A 293 53.95 -16.18 17.81
CA LEU A 293 52.64 -15.82 17.26
C LEU A 293 51.73 -17.05 17.39
N GLU A 294 50.88 -17.08 18.42
CA GLU A 294 49.63 -17.83 18.34
C GLU A 294 48.68 -17.01 17.46
N GLU A 295 48.39 -17.56 16.27
CA GLU A 295 47.31 -17.14 15.39
C GLU A 295 45.99 -17.24 16.17
N SER A 296 45.54 -16.12 16.72
CA SER A 296 44.17 -15.96 17.19
C SER A 296 43.36 -15.44 16.02
N ASP A 297 42.58 -16.33 15.40
CA ASP A 297 41.47 -16.01 14.50
C ASP A 297 40.55 -14.99 15.18
N GLY A 298 40.74 -13.72 14.84
CA GLY A 298 39.87 -12.62 15.22
C GLY A 298 38.96 -12.32 14.03
N GLU A 299 37.75 -12.86 14.11
CA GLU A 299 36.65 -12.63 13.18
C GLU A 299 36.50 -11.13 12.92
N ALA A 300 36.51 -10.77 11.63
CA ALA A 300 36.09 -9.45 11.19
C ALA A 300 34.59 -9.33 11.47
N GLU A 301 34.24 -8.65 12.55
CA GLU A 301 32.87 -8.19 12.78
C GLU A 301 32.52 -7.23 11.64
N ASN A 302 31.70 -7.74 10.72
CA ASN A 302 30.95 -6.98 9.74
C ASN A 302 30.11 -5.97 10.54
N GLU A 303 30.38 -4.67 10.37
CA GLU A 303 29.39 -3.62 10.64
C GLU A 303 28.23 -3.83 9.65
N GLU A 304 27.28 -4.67 10.03
CA GLU A 304 25.95 -4.67 9.45
C GLU A 304 25.22 -3.44 10.01
N ASP A 305 24.94 -2.49 9.12
CA ASP A 305 23.97 -1.42 9.32
C ASP A 305 22.69 -2.02 9.90
N HIS A 306 22.46 -1.77 11.19
CA HIS A 306 21.29 -2.24 11.92
C HIS A 306 20.09 -1.38 11.48
N VAL A 307 19.51 -1.75 10.34
CA VAL A 307 18.20 -1.26 9.91
C VAL A 307 17.19 -1.71 10.96
N ASP A 308 16.46 -0.75 11.52
CA ASP A 308 15.48 -0.90 12.61
C ASP A 308 14.54 -2.09 12.38
N GLU A 309 14.89 -3.26 12.94
CA GLU A 309 14.16 -4.54 12.84
C GLU A 309 12.77 -4.50 13.50
N ARG A 310 12.34 -3.35 14.00
CA ARG A 310 11.07 -3.19 14.72
C ARG A 310 9.84 -3.29 13.83
N TRP A 311 9.98 -3.10 12.51
CA TRP A 311 8.89 -3.17 11.55
C TRP A 311 8.72 -4.55 10.89
N ALA A 312 9.67 -5.48 11.08
CA ALA A 312 9.73 -6.73 10.31
C ALA A 312 9.11 -7.98 10.99
N ARG A 313 8.28 -7.84 12.03
CA ARG A 313 7.60 -9.02 12.65
C ARG A 313 6.14 -9.15 12.22
N VAL A 314 5.92 -9.71 11.03
CA VAL A 314 4.72 -10.50 10.75
C VAL A 314 5.09 -11.98 10.91
N ARG A 315 4.37 -12.70 11.78
CA ARG A 315 4.64 -14.11 12.06
C ARG A 315 4.34 -14.96 10.82
N GLU A 316 5.30 -15.83 10.49
CA GLU A 316 5.15 -16.91 9.53
C GLU A 316 3.98 -17.83 9.94
N GLY A 317 2.84 -17.78 9.22
CA GLY A 317 1.71 -18.68 9.46
C GLY A 317 0.30 -18.11 9.24
N ASP A 318 0.12 -16.79 9.23
CA ASP A 318 -1.18 -16.17 8.96
C ASP A 318 -1.23 -15.63 7.52
N SER A 319 -1.57 -16.51 6.57
CA SER A 319 -1.94 -16.07 5.23
C SER A 319 -3.13 -15.10 5.34
N PRO A 320 -3.05 -13.87 4.82
CA PRO A 320 -4.04 -12.86 5.16
C PRO A 320 -5.34 -13.16 4.39
N HIS A 321 -6.35 -13.59 5.15
CA HIS A 321 -7.73 -13.88 4.75
C HIS A 321 -8.52 -12.64 4.24
N TRP A 322 -7.86 -11.63 3.66
CA TRP A 322 -8.46 -10.33 3.30
C TRP A 322 -9.42 -10.38 2.11
N ALA A 323 -9.40 -11.45 1.30
CA ALA A 323 -10.50 -11.78 0.41
C ALA A 323 -11.69 -12.22 1.27
N VAL A 324 -12.49 -11.25 1.73
CA VAL A 324 -13.82 -11.48 2.28
C VAL A 324 -14.53 -12.47 1.37
N LYS A 325 -14.82 -13.65 1.89
CA LYS A 325 -15.92 -14.45 1.38
C LYS A 325 -17.13 -13.54 1.50
N ILE A 326 -17.59 -13.02 0.37
CA ILE A 326 -19.00 -12.70 0.22
C ILE A 326 -19.65 -14.07 0.34
N GLU A 327 -19.99 -14.46 1.57
CA GLU A 327 -20.89 -15.59 1.79
C GLU A 327 -22.21 -15.12 1.20
N ASP A 328 -22.61 -15.76 0.11
CA ASP A 328 -23.96 -15.67 -0.41
C ASP A 328 -24.88 -16.11 0.74
N ASP A 329 -25.64 -15.16 1.30
CA ASP A 329 -26.77 -15.45 2.20
C ASP A 329 -27.89 -16.12 1.36
N GLU A 330 -27.65 -17.36 0.91
CA GLU A 330 -28.68 -18.32 0.46
C GLU A 330 -29.12 -19.17 1.67
N GLU A 331 -29.72 -18.53 2.69
CA GLU A 331 -30.52 -19.25 3.68
C GLU A 331 -31.78 -18.46 4.03
N VAL A 332 -32.72 -18.34 3.08
CA VAL A 332 -34.15 -18.24 3.39
C VAL A 332 -34.95 -18.99 2.32
N GLU A 333 -34.86 -20.31 2.30
CA GLU A 333 -35.94 -21.15 1.77
C GLU A 333 -36.01 -22.45 2.57
N GLN A 334 -36.78 -22.42 3.66
CA GLN A 334 -37.70 -23.48 4.07
C GLN A 334 -38.38 -23.10 5.39
N VAL A 335 -39.72 -23.12 5.35
CA VAL A 335 -40.69 -23.56 6.38
C VAL A 335 -41.93 -22.66 6.29
N ALA A 336 -42.95 -23.16 5.59
CA ALA A 336 -44.35 -23.25 6.04
C ALA A 336 -45.31 -23.37 4.84
N GLY A 337 -45.22 -24.49 4.11
CA GLY A 337 -46.35 -25.00 3.35
C GLY A 337 -47.06 -26.06 4.20
N SER A 338 -48.16 -25.69 4.85
CA SER A 338 -49.16 -26.64 5.34
C SER A 338 -50.56 -26.06 5.10
N GLU A 339 -51.20 -26.60 4.07
CA GLU A 339 -52.62 -26.97 4.03
C GLU A 339 -53.64 -25.89 4.44
N VAL A 340 -54.22 -25.26 3.42
CA VAL A 340 -55.63 -24.83 3.49
C VAL A 340 -56.33 -25.43 2.26
N GLU A 341 -57.22 -26.36 2.58
CA GLU A 341 -58.18 -27.00 1.69
C GLU A 341 -59.10 -25.93 1.07
N ASP A 342 -59.21 -25.90 -0.26
CA ASP A 342 -60.25 -25.15 -0.95
C ASP A 342 -61.10 -26.16 -1.75
N GLU A 343 -62.23 -26.51 -1.16
CA GLU A 343 -63.25 -27.38 -1.74
C GLU A 343 -64.11 -26.58 -2.75
N GLY A 344 -64.01 -26.98 -4.01
CA GLY A 344 -65.18 -27.35 -4.81
C GLY A 344 -66.21 -26.28 -5.18
N ALA A 345 -66.09 -25.74 -6.39
CA ALA A 345 -67.25 -25.34 -7.16
C ALA A 345 -66.94 -25.39 -8.66
N GLU A 346 -67.45 -26.41 -9.36
CA GLU A 346 -67.97 -26.29 -10.73
C GLU A 346 -68.58 -27.64 -11.15
N ASP A 347 -69.91 -27.73 -11.06
CA ASP A 347 -70.70 -28.76 -11.74
C ASP A 347 -71.65 -28.04 -12.70
N VAL A 348 -71.29 -28.07 -13.98
CA VAL A 348 -72.04 -27.49 -15.09
C VAL A 348 -73.03 -28.55 -15.58
N SER A 349 -74.29 -28.36 -15.19
CA SER A 349 -75.44 -29.07 -15.72
C SER A 349 -75.69 -28.69 -17.19
N MET A 350 -75.50 -29.66 -18.09
CA MET A 350 -76.19 -29.70 -19.39
C MET A 350 -77.54 -30.39 -19.18
N GLY A 351 -78.63 -29.66 -19.40
CA GLY A 351 -79.98 -30.20 -19.57
C GLY A 351 -80.45 -29.98 -21.00
N GLU A 352 -80.73 -31.07 -21.70
CA GLU A 352 -81.49 -31.12 -22.95
C GLU A 352 -82.99 -30.88 -22.64
N ASP A 353 -83.63 -30.03 -23.45
CA ASP A 353 -84.96 -30.24 -24.06
C ASP A 353 -85.22 -29.19 -25.15
#